data_AF-A0A948RGV5-F1
#
_entry.id   AF-A0A948RGV5-F1
#
_cell.length_a   1.000
_cell.length_b   1.000
_cell.length_c   1.000
_cell.angle_alpha   90.00
_cell.angle_beta   90.00
_cell.angle_gamma   90.00
#
_symmetry.space_group_name_H-M   'P 1'
#
loop_
_entity.id
_entity.type
_entity.pdbx_description
1 polymer ?
#
loop_
_entity_poly.entity_id
_entity_poly.type
_entity_poly.pdbx_seq_one_letter_code
_entity_poly.pdbx_strand_id
1 'polypeptide(L)' 'MVEVLARQQNTESQTMTMLDFWRLVARLGGFQGRKRDGHPGWRTVWRGWRYLSDLTEGARLFIKNDTS' A
#
# COMPACT_ATOMS: atom_id res chain seq x y z
N MET A 1 4.69 7.15 1.45
CA MET A 1 4.01 5.85 1.61
C MET A 1 2.52 5.93 1.34
N VAL A 2 1.75 6.73 2.10
CA VAL A 2 0.29 6.88 1.87
C VAL A 2 -0.02 7.33 0.44
N GLU A 3 0.67 8.36 -0.06
CA GLU A 3 0.53 8.83 -1.45
C GLU A 3 0.88 7.77 -2.51
N VAL A 4 1.91 6.97 -2.25
CA VAL A 4 2.34 5.89 -3.15
C VAL A 4 1.27 4.80 -3.20
N LEU A 5 0.72 4.42 -2.05
CA LEU A 5 -0.37 3.45 -1.95
C LEU A 5 -1.66 3.98 -2.61
N ALA A 6 -1.99 5.24 -2.37
CA ALA A 6 -3.16 5.91 -2.90
C ALA A 6 -3.13 5.93 -4.44
N ARG A 7 -1.99 6.34 -5.02
CA ARG A 7 -1.76 6.31 -6.47
C ARG A 7 -1.82 4.90 -7.04
N GLN A 8 -1.21 3.92 -6.39
CA GLN A 8 -1.19 2.53 -6.85
C GLN A 8 -2.58 1.88 -6.85
N GLN A 9 -3.44 2.26 -5.89
CA GLN A 9 -4.79 1.71 -5.74
C GLN A 9 -5.88 2.60 -6.35
N ASN A 10 -5.47 3.67 -7.06
CA ASN A 10 -6.36 4.67 -7.65
C ASN A 10 -7.42 5.19 -6.66
N THR A 11 -6.97 5.55 -5.45
CA THR A 11 -7.82 6.08 -4.38
C THR A 11 -7.27 7.42 -3.89
N GLU A 12 -8.12 8.22 -3.25
CA GLU A 12 -7.72 9.49 -2.67
C GLU A 12 -7.05 9.28 -1.31
N SER A 13 -5.90 9.90 -1.09
CA SER A 13 -5.15 9.80 0.17
C SER A 13 -5.82 10.54 1.33
N GLN A 14 -6.51 11.63 1.03
CA GLN A 14 -7.09 12.53 2.03
C GLN A 14 -8.32 11.96 2.74
N THR A 15 -9.04 11.04 2.09
CA THR A 15 -10.26 10.41 2.62
C THR A 15 -10.01 9.02 3.21
N MET A 16 -8.76 8.54 3.16
CA MET A 16 -8.39 7.19 3.57
C MET A 16 -8.34 7.06 5.10
N THR A 17 -9.13 6.14 5.66
CA THR A 17 -9.03 5.82 7.08
C THR A 17 -7.82 4.93 7.37
N MET A 18 -7.39 4.84 8.63
CA MET A 18 -6.34 3.92 9.05
C MET A 18 -6.68 2.45 8.72
N LEU A 19 -7.96 2.07 8.83
CA LEU A 19 -8.41 0.73 8.48
C LEU A 19 -8.30 0.48 6.97
N ASP A 20 -8.68 1.46 6.15
CA ASP A 20 -8.56 1.37 4.69
C ASP A 20 -7.11 1.26 4.27
N PHE A 21 -6.23 2.07 4.88
CA PHE A 21 -4.79 1.98 4.67
C PHE A 21 -4.28 0.55 4.89
N TRP A 22 -4.54 -0.04 6.05
CA TRP A 22 -4.05 -1.39 6.35
C TRP A 22 -4.72 -2.47 5.50
N ARG A 23 -5.97 -2.31 5.09
CA ARG A 23 -6.63 -3.20 4.14
C ARG A 23 -5.98 -3.13 2.76
N LEU A 24 -5.70 -1.93 2.25
CA LEU A 24 -5.02 -1.73 0.98
C LEU A 24 -3.58 -2.26 1.02
N VAL A 25 -2.85 -2.05 2.13
CA VAL A 25 -1.54 -2.69 2.36
C VAL A 25 -1.69 -4.21 2.30
N ALA A 26 -2.65 -4.80 3.01
CA ALA A 26 -2.86 -6.23 2.96
C ALA A 26 -3.21 -6.75 1.55
N ARG A 27 -3.94 -5.97 0.73
CA ARG A 27 -4.22 -6.33 -0.68
C ARG A 27 -2.95 -6.50 -1.49
N LEU A 28 -1.95 -5.64 -1.29
CA LEU A 28 -0.62 -5.80 -1.89
C LEU A 28 0.07 -7.09 -1.45
N GLY A 29 -0.21 -7.56 -0.23
CA GLY A 29 0.31 -8.83 0.28
C GLY A 29 -0.48 -10.08 -0.14
N GLY A 30 -1.52 -9.93 -0.96
CA GLY A 30 -2.37 -11.02 -1.46
C GLY A 30 -3.74 -11.16 -0.78
N PHE A 31 -4.16 -10.20 0.05
CA PHE A 31 -5.51 -10.18 0.61
C PHE A 31 -6.53 -9.83 -0.48
N GLN A 32 -7.48 -10.72 -0.78
CA GLN A 32 -8.49 -10.46 -1.81
C GLN A 32 -9.56 -9.46 -1.35
N GLY A 33 -9.89 -9.44 -0.05
CA GLY A 33 -10.87 -8.51 0.52
C GLY A 33 -12.32 -8.82 0.14
N ARG A 34 -12.70 -10.09 -0.05
CA ARG A 34 -14.10 -10.44 -0.29
C ARG A 34 -14.92 -10.25 0.98
N LYS A 35 -16.23 -9.98 0.83
CA LYS A 35 -17.16 -9.61 1.90
C LYS A 35 -17.19 -10.57 3.12
N ARG A 36 -16.74 -11.82 2.96
CA ARG A 36 -16.75 -12.85 4.01
C ARG A 36 -15.36 -13.39 4.39
N ASP A 37 -14.28 -12.84 3.84
CA ASP A 37 -12.91 -13.32 4.13
C ASP A 37 -12.41 -12.91 5.53
N GLY A 38 -13.12 -12.01 6.23
CA GLY A 38 -12.70 -11.51 7.53
C GLY A 38 -11.59 -10.46 7.44
N HIS A 39 -10.75 -10.38 8.47
CA HIS A 39 -9.63 -9.45 8.51
C HIS A 39 -8.35 -10.10 7.95
N PRO A 40 -7.46 -9.31 7.32
CA PRO A 40 -6.19 -9.83 6.84
C PRO A 40 -5.33 -10.34 8.01
N GLY A 41 -4.71 -11.50 7.82
CA GLY A 41 -3.75 -12.04 8.79
C GLY A 41 -2.41 -11.28 8.77
N TRP A 42 -1.65 -11.39 9.86
CA TRP A 42 -0.38 -10.67 10.05
C TRP A 42 0.64 -10.91 8.93
N ARG A 43 0.74 -12.13 8.40
CA ARG A 43 1.66 -12.49 7.30
C ARG A 43 1.34 -11.69 6.04
N THR A 44 0.05 -11.55 5.73
CA THR A 44 -0.42 -10.83 4.54
C THR A 44 -0.18 -9.34 4.68
N VAL A 45 -0.43 -8.78 5.87
CA VAL A 45 -0.10 -7.38 6.18
C VAL A 45 1.40 -7.13 6.03
N TRP A 46 2.25 -7.98 6.61
CA TRP A 46 3.70 -7.82 6.54
C TRP A 46 4.25 -7.89 5.11
N ARG A 47 3.76 -8.85 4.30
CA ARG A 47 4.14 -8.94 2.88
C ARG A 47 3.78 -7.68 2.11
N GLY A 48 2.55 -7.19 2.31
CA GLY A 48 2.09 -5.95 1.68
C GLY A 48 2.90 -4.73 2.12
N TRP A 49 3.25 -4.65 3.39
CA TRP A 49 4.07 -3.57 3.94
C TRP A 49 5.48 -3.53 3.34
N ARG A 50 6.12 -4.71 3.23
CA ARG A 50 7.43 -4.86 2.55
C ARG A 50 7.34 -4.36 1.10
N TYR A 51 6.34 -4.82 0.36
CA TYR A 51 6.15 -4.40 -1.03
C TYR A 51 5.90 -2.87 -1.16
N LEU A 52 5.08 -2.29 -0.28
CA LEU A 52 4.85 -0.83 -0.28
C LEU A 52 6.12 -0.04 0.05
N SER A 53 6.97 -0.59 0.93
CA SER A 53 8.26 0.01 1.29
C SER A 53 9.19 0.04 0.07
N ASP A 54 9.28 -1.08 -0.67
CA ASP A 54 10.08 -1.18 -1.90
C ASP A 54 9.59 -0.21 -2.98
N LEU A 55 8.26 -0.10 -3.19
CA LEU A 55 7.67 0.87 -4.11
C LEU A 55 7.97 2.32 -3.72
N THR A 56 7.93 2.62 -2.43
CA THR A 56 8.22 3.97 -1.93
C THR A 56 9.68 4.33 -2.12
N GLU A 57 10.58 3.38 -1.91
CA GLU A 57 12.01 3.58 -2.18
C GLU A 57 12.26 3.83 -3.67
N GLY A 58 11.70 2.98 -4.54
CA GLY A 58 11.80 3.15 -5.99
C GLY A 58 11.30 4.52 -6.47
N ALA A 59 10.14 4.98 -5.96
CA ALA A 59 9.60 6.29 -6.29
C ALA A 59 10.51 7.44 -5.82
N ARG A 60 11.13 7.31 -4.63
CA ARG A 60 12.07 8.31 -4.12
C ARG A 60 13.33 8.38 -4.98
N LEU A 61 13.89 7.23 -5.35
CA LEU A 61 15.09 7.15 -6.19
C LEU A 61 14.83 7.75 -7.57
N PHE A 62 13.67 7.50 -8.17
CA PHE A 62 13.28 8.08 -9.44
C PHE A 62 13.24 9.62 -9.39
N ILE A 63 12.53 10.20 -8.43
CA ILE A 63 12.43 11.68 -8.27
C ILE A 63 13.80 12.32 -8.05
N LYS A 64 14.69 11.66 -7.29
CA LYS A 64 16.03 12.17 -7.02
C LYS A 64 16.89 12.23 -8.29
N ASN A 65 16.71 11.29 -9.22
CA ASN A 65 17.47 11.23 -10.45
C ASN A 65 17.00 12.26 -11.49
N ASP A 66 15.72 12.64 -11.49
CA ASP A 66 15.16 13.62 -12.44
C ASP A 66 15.53 15.09 -12.13
N THR A 67 16.13 15.34 -10.97
CA THR A 67 16.48 16.69 -10.47
C THR A 67 17.99 16.98 -10.50
N SER A 68 18.81 16.06 -11.04
CA SER A 68 20.27 16.20 -11.24
C SER A 68 20.61 16.36 -12.72
#